data_AF-X1JX09-F1
#
_entry.id   AF-X1JX09-F1
#
_cell.length_a   1.000
_cell.length_b   1.000
_cell.length_c   1.000
_cell.angle_alpha   90.00
_cell.angle_beta   90.00
_cell.angle_gamma   90.00
#
_symmetry.space_group_name_H-M   'P 1'
#
loop_
_entity.id
_entity.type
_entity.pdbx_description
1 polymer ?
#
loop_
_entity_poly.entity_id
_entity_poly.type
_entity_poly.pdbx_seq_one_letter_code
_entity_poly.pdbx_strand_id
1 'polypeptide(L)' 'NENREIEETLGLGWKLLKMIPTPELKRVRDEFIEKYGNREEPKE' A
#
# COMPACT_ATOMS: atom_id res chain seq x y z
N ASN A 1 1.93 22.59 7.99
CA ASN A 1 1.57 22.09 6.66
C ASN A 1 2.79 21.48 6.04
N GLU A 2 2.74 20.17 5.82
CA GLU A 2 3.77 19.40 5.15
C GLU A 2 3.22 19.01 3.78
N ASN A 3 4.00 19.25 2.73
CA ASN A 3 3.67 18.80 1.39
C ASN A 3 4.21 17.39 1.24
N ARG A 4 3.35 16.43 0.91
CA ARG A 4 3.74 15.05 0.62
C ARG A 4 3.56 14.79 -0.85
N GLU A 5 4.53 14.08 -1.43
CA GLU A 5 4.39 13.56 -2.77
C GLU A 5 3.30 12.48 -2.82
N ILE A 6 2.69 12.30 -3.99
CA ILE A 6 1.61 11.32 -4.16
C ILE A 6 2.10 9.90 -3.86
N GLU A 7 3.35 9.58 -4.20
CA GLU A 7 3.97 8.29 -3.95
C GLU A 7 4.12 7.99 -2.47
N GLU A 8 4.50 9.00 -1.68
CA GLU A 8 4.62 8.89 -0.22
C GLU A 8 3.25 8.62 0.41
N THR A 9 2.23 9.37 -0.02
CA THR A 9 0.86 9.20 0.47
C THR A 9 0.31 7.80 0.16
N LEU A 10 0.52 7.32 -1.07
CA LEU A 10 0.11 5.98 -1.48
C LEU A 10 0.91 4.89 -0.75
N GLY A 11 2.21 5.10 -0.53
CA GLY A 11 3.07 4.20 0.25
C GLY A 11 2.56 4.05 1.69
N LEU A 12 2.21 5.16 2.36
CA LEU A 12 1.58 5.12 3.68
C LEU A 12 0.25 4.35 3.65
N GLY A 13 -0.60 4.59 2.64
CA GLY A 13 -1.85 3.85 2.48
C GLY A 13 -1.64 2.35 2.41
N TRP A 14 -0.69 1.88 1.61
CA TRP A 14 -0.36 0.46 1.50
C TRP A 14 0.26 -0.12 2.78
N LYS A 15 1.07 0.65 3.52
CA LYS A 15 1.56 0.24 4.86
C LYS A 15 0.40 -0.03 5.81
N LEU A 16 -0.64 0.81 5.77
CA LEU A 16 -1.83 0.61 6.60
C LEU A 16 -2.65 -0.61 6.13
N LEU A 17 -2.85 -0.75 4.82
CA LEU A 17 -3.62 -1.86 4.26
C LEU A 17 -3.00 -3.24 4.53
N LYS A 18 -1.66 -3.34 4.66
CA LYS A 18 -0.95 -4.58 5.03
C LYS A 18 -1.35 -5.16 6.39
N MET A 19 -1.93 -4.35 7.28
CA MET A 19 -2.41 -4.83 8.59
C MET A 19 -3.77 -5.53 8.48
N ILE A 20 -4.45 -5.41 7.34
CA ILE A 20 -5.78 -5.98 7.09
C ILE A 20 -5.62 -7.25 6.23
N PRO A 21 -6.32 -8.36 6.53
CA PRO A 21 -6.26 -9.55 5.70
C PRO A 21 -6.69 -9.28 4.25
N THR A 22 -5.97 -9.83 3.28
CA THR A 22 -6.26 -9.66 1.84
C THR A 22 -7.72 -9.94 1.45
N PRO A 23 -8.40 -10.99 1.98
CA PRO A 23 -9.79 -11.25 1.63
C PRO A 23 -10.76 -10.12 2.01
N GLU A 24 -10.38 -9.23 2.94
CA GLU A 24 -11.20 -8.09 3.40
C GLU A 24 -11.04 -6.85 2.50
N LEU A 25 -10.07 -6.83 1.59
CA LEU A 25 -9.80 -5.73 0.67
C LEU A 25 -10.75 -5.73 -0.55
N LYS A 26 -12.07 -5.76 -0.31
CA LYS A 26 -13.12 -5.95 -1.35
C LYS A 26 -13.17 -4.88 -2.45
N ARG A 27 -12.49 -3.74 -2.26
CA ARG A 27 -12.50 -2.59 -3.19
C ARG A 27 -11.17 -2.39 -3.91
N VAL A 28 -10.18 -3.21 -3.62
CA VAL A 28 -8.87 -3.17 -4.27
C VAL A 28 -8.81 -4.36 -5.22
N ARG A 29 -8.44 -4.12 -6.47
CA ARG A 29 -8.29 -5.21 -7.44
C ARG A 29 -7.08 -6.06 -7.08
N ASP A 30 -7.20 -7.37 -7.27
CA ASP A 30 -6.14 -8.34 -6.96
C ASP A 30 -4.82 -7.98 -7.67
N GLU A 31 -4.88 -7.51 -8.93
CA GLU A 31 -3.72 -7.05 -9.70
C GLU A 31 -2.89 -5.97 -8.99
N PHE A 32 -3.53 -5.11 -8.19
CA PHE A 32 -2.83 -4.06 -7.42
C PHE A 32 -2.32 -4.57 -6.09
N ILE A 33 -3.02 -5.54 -5.47
CA ILE A 33 -2.56 -6.19 -4.25
C ILE A 33 -1.29 -6.99 -4.55
N GLU A 34 -1.26 -7.73 -5.66
CA GLU A 34 -0.07 -8.48 -6.09
C GLU A 34 1.10 -7.53 -6.40
N LYS A 35 0.83 -6.44 -7.13
CA LYS A 35 1.86 -5.50 -7.58
C LYS A 35 2.43 -4.62 -6.46
N TYR A 36 1.61 -4.22 -5.49
CA TYR A 36 1.97 -3.21 -4.49
C TYR A 36 1.89 -3.71 -3.04
N GLY A 37 1.07 -4.72 -2.76
CA GLY A 37 0.87 -5.27 -1.41
C GLY A 37 2.06 -6.09 -0.89
N ASN A 38 2.82 -6.75 -1.77
CA ASN A 38 4.03 -7.51 -1.40
C ASN A 38 5.35 -6.75 -1.63
N ARG A 39 5.29 -5.45 -1.90
CA ARG A 39 6.50 -4.63 -2.03
C ARG A 39 7.11 -4.49 -0.63
N GLU A 40 8.14 -5.29 -0.33
CA GLU A 40 9.07 -4.94 0.75
C GLU A 40 9.77 -3.65 0.35
N GLU A 41 9.81 -2.67 1.26
CA GLU A 41 10.62 -1.48 1.01
C GLU A 41 12.08 -1.94 0.91
N PRO A 42 12.87 -1.42 -0.05
CA PRO A 42 14.30 -1.60 0.02
C PRO A 42 14.74 -1.08 1.40
N LYS A 43 15.28 -1.97 2.24
CA LYS A 43 15.94 -1.55 3.46
C LYS A 43 17.24 -0.88 3.01
N GLU A 44 17.29 0.45 3.08
CA GLU A 44 18.55 1.20 3.06
C GLU A 44 19.42 0.82 4.26
#